data_AF-A0A699X8D7-F1
#
_entry.id   AF-A0A699X8D7-F1
#
_cell.length_a   1.000
_cell.length_b   1.000
_cell.length_c   1.000
_cell.angle_alpha   90.00
_cell.angle_beta   90.00
_cell.angle_gamma   90.00
#
_symmetry.space_group_name_H-M   'P 1'
#
loop_
_entity.id
_entity.type
_entity.pdbx_description
1 polymer ?
#
loop_
_entity_poly.entity_id
_entity_poly.type
_entity_poly.pdbx_seq_one_letter_code
_entity_poly.pdbx_strand_id
1 'polypeptide(L)'
;LKVVSCMKVKKYVDRGSCLFVAQVVEKELTERHLEDVPVICKFPNVFPEDFPGLSLPRQVEFKIELVPGATPVARAPYRLAPSEMKELAKQLQELS
;
A
#
# COMPACT_ATOMS: atom_id res chain seq x y z
N LEU A 1 -18.75 33.01 -8.49
CA LEU A 1 -18.31 33.93 -7.41
C LEU A 1 -17.79 35.22 -8.05
N LYS A 2 -18.22 36.39 -7.58
CA LYS A 2 -17.79 37.69 -8.14
C LYS A 2 -16.68 38.28 -7.26
N VAL A 3 -15.47 38.36 -7.81
CA VAL A 3 -14.32 38.96 -7.12
C VAL A 3 -14.48 40.48 -7.12
N VAL A 4 -14.25 41.12 -5.98
CA VAL A 4 -14.34 42.58 -5.82
C VAL A 4 -13.06 43.14 -5.21
N SER A 5 -12.71 44.37 -5.60
CA SER A 5 -11.56 45.11 -5.06
C SER A 5 -11.78 45.49 -3.59
N CYS A 6 -10.69 45.53 -2.81
CA CYS A 6 -10.67 46.01 -1.42
C CYS A 6 -11.29 47.42 -1.25
N MET A 7 -11.16 48.30 -2.26
CA MET A 7 -11.76 49.64 -2.24
C MET A 7 -13.29 49.58 -2.26
N LYS A 8 -13.86 48.62 -2.99
CA LYS A 8 -15.32 48.42 -3.02
C LYS A 8 -15.80 47.80 -1.71
N VAL A 9 -15.05 46.83 -1.18
CA VAL A 9 -15.32 46.23 0.14
C VAL A 9 -15.41 47.32 1.22
N LYS A 10 -14.43 48.24 1.27
CA LYS A 10 -14.43 49.37 2.21
C LYS A 10 -15.69 50.25 2.08
N LYS A 11 -16.08 50.60 0.84
CA LYS A 11 -17.31 51.38 0.60
C LYS A 11 -18.59 50.69 1.09
N TYR A 12 -18.67 49.37 1.05
CA TYR A 12 -19.82 48.64 1.58
C TYR A 12 -19.86 48.68 3.11
N VAL A 13 -18.70 48.56 3.77
CA VAL A 13 -18.57 48.70 5.23
C VAL A 13 -18.96 50.10 5.68
N ASP A 14 -18.44 51.14 5.01
CA ASP A 14 -18.73 52.54 5.33
C ASP A 14 -20.22 52.89 5.17
N ARG A 15 -20.97 52.09 4.39
CA ARG A 15 -22.43 52.21 4.20
C ARG A 15 -23.24 51.34 5.17
N GLY A 16 -22.61 50.76 6.19
CA GLY A 16 -23.26 49.96 7.22
C GLY A 16 -23.58 48.53 6.81
N SER A 17 -23.01 48.03 5.71
CA SER A 17 -23.22 46.62 5.30
C SER A 17 -22.33 45.67 6.11
N CYS A 18 -22.90 44.59 6.63
CA CYS A 18 -22.15 43.54 7.31
C CYS A 18 -21.41 42.66 6.30
N LEU A 19 -20.13 42.40 6.53
CA LEU A 19 -19.32 41.47 5.73
C LEU A 19 -19.01 40.22 6.54
N PHE A 20 -19.12 39.06 5.88
CA PHE A 20 -18.65 37.80 6.41
C PHE A 20 -17.40 37.37 5.64
N VAL A 21 -16.33 37.09 6.38
CA VAL A 21 -15.08 36.57 5.81
C VAL A 21 -15.05 35.07 6.09
N ALA A 22 -15.00 34.28 5.03
CA ALA A 22 -14.73 32.84 5.12
C ALA A 22 -13.31 32.60 4.64
N GLN A 23 -12.49 31.99 5.50
CA GLN A 23 -11.17 31.53 5.14
C GLN A 23 -11.26 30.04 4.81
N VAL A 24 -10.86 29.67 3.59
CA VAL A 24 -10.66 28.28 3.22
C VAL A 24 -9.19 27.97 3.42
N VAL A 25 -8.88 27.09 4.36
CA VAL A 25 -7.54 26.55 4.55
C VAL A 25 -7.52 25.17 3.91
N GLU A 26 -6.64 24.97 2.93
CA GLU A 26 -6.37 23.65 2.41
C GLU A 26 -5.70 22.85 3.52
N LYS A 27 -6.39 21.82 4.00
CA LYS A 27 -5.84 20.92 5.00
C LYS A 27 -4.93 19.96 4.25
N GLU A 28 -3.65 19.93 4.60
CA GLU A 28 -2.77 18.87 4.12
C GLU A 28 -3.43 17.53 4.46
N LEU A 29 -3.55 16.67 3.44
CA LEU A 29 -4.02 15.31 3.66
C LEU A 29 -2.97 14.64 4.55
N THR A 30 -3.30 14.42 5.81
CA THR A 30 -2.55 13.50 6.65
C THR A 30 -2.44 12.19 5.89
N GLU A 31 -1.20 11.77 5.63
CA GLU A 31 -0.90 10.49 5.01
C GLU A 31 -1.70 9.42 5.76
N ARG A 32 -2.49 8.64 5.02
CA ARG A 32 -3.28 7.57 5.63
C ARG A 32 -2.32 6.42 5.91
N HIS A 33 -2.14 6.11 7.18
CA HIS A 33 -1.34 4.97 7.59
C HIS A 33 -2.20 3.70 7.62
N LEU A 34 -1.56 2.53 7.56
CA LEU A 34 -2.28 1.25 7.66
C LEU A 34 -2.97 1.12 9.04
N GLU A 35 -2.37 1.75 10.05
CA GLU A 35 -2.91 1.91 11.40
C GLU A 35 -4.22 2.72 11.46
N ASP A 36 -4.57 3.46 10.40
CA ASP A 36 -5.86 4.17 10.32
C ASP A 36 -7.00 3.25 9.88
N VAL A 37 -6.70 2.02 9.44
CA VAL A 37 -7.69 1.05 8.96
C VAL A 37 -8.11 0.14 10.13
N PRO A 38 -9.34 0.27 10.67
CA PRO A 38 -9.75 -0.43 11.88
C PRO A 38 -9.73 -1.96 11.77
N VAL A 39 -9.76 -2.50 10.55
CA VAL A 39 -9.65 -3.94 10.29
C VAL A 39 -8.21 -4.42 10.48
N ILE A 40 -7.21 -3.64 10.01
CA ILE A 40 -5.80 -4.01 10.09
C ILE A 40 -5.34 -4.02 11.56
N CYS A 41 -5.74 -3.02 12.34
CA CYS A 41 -5.43 -2.93 13.77
C CYS A 41 -5.98 -4.10 14.60
N LYS A 42 -7.04 -4.78 14.14
CA LYS A 42 -7.58 -5.96 14.82
C LYS A 42 -6.73 -7.22 14.58
N PHE A 43 -5.88 -7.20 13.56
CA PHE A 43 -5.07 -8.34 13.14
C PHE A 43 -3.61 -7.94 12.92
N PRO A 44 -2.91 -7.42 13.95
CA PRO A 44 -1.52 -6.97 13.81
C PRO A 44 -0.58 -8.10 13.38
N ASN A 45 -0.91 -9.35 13.71
CA ASN A 45 -0.11 -10.53 13.37
C ASN A 45 -0.35 -11.05 11.93
N VAL A 46 -1.35 -10.55 11.21
CA VAL A 46 -1.68 -10.99 9.83
C VAL A 46 -0.91 -10.19 8.79
N PHE A 47 -0.48 -8.97 9.14
CA PHE A 47 0.29 -8.07 8.27
C PHE A 47 1.60 -7.67 8.96
N PRO A 48 2.50 -8.63 9.25
CA PRO A 48 3.81 -8.27 9.75
C PRO A 48 4.60 -7.52 8.67
N GLU A 49 5.48 -6.60 9.07
CA GLU A 49 6.35 -5.87 8.14
C GLU A 49 7.20 -6.81 7.30
N ASP A 50 7.66 -7.90 7.91
CA ASP A 50 8.36 -9.02 7.27
C ASP A 50 7.63 -10.34 7.51
N PHE A 51 7.53 -11.18 6.47
CA PHE A 51 6.95 -12.52 6.63
C PHE A 51 7.89 -13.41 7.46
N PRO A 52 7.35 -14.23 8.38
CA PRO A 52 8.14 -15.21 9.13
C PRO A 52 8.57 -16.36 8.19
N GLY A 53 9.55 -16.11 7.32
CA GLY A 53 10.24 -17.05 6.43
C GLY A 53 9.40 -18.24 5.96
N LEU A 54 9.93 -19.45 6.21
CA LEU A 54 9.21 -20.69 5.97
C LEU A 54 8.06 -20.83 6.95
N SER A 55 6.87 -21.20 6.44
CA SER A 55 5.71 -21.45 7.29
C SER A 55 6.07 -22.41 8.41
N LEU A 56 5.81 -21.99 9.65
CA LEU A 56 5.96 -22.80 10.87
C LEU A 56 5.45 -24.23 10.65
N PRO A 57 6.00 -25.23 11.36
CA PRO A 57 5.56 -26.61 11.28
C PRO A 57 4.03 -26.68 11.34
N ARG A 58 3.42 -26.99 10.19
CA ARG A 58 1.97 -27.07 10.10
C ARG A 58 1.54 -28.34 10.83
N GLN A 59 0.41 -28.29 11.53
CA GLN A 59 -0.15 -29.48 12.19
C GLN A 59 -0.51 -30.59 11.19
N VAL A 60 -0.63 -30.25 9.90
CA VAL A 60 -0.97 -31.16 8.80
C VAL A 60 0.16 -31.17 7.78
N GLU A 61 0.59 -32.37 7.42
CA GLU A 61 1.55 -32.59 6.34
C GLU A 61 0.84 -32.56 4.98
N PHE A 62 1.37 -31.77 4.04
CA PHE A 62 0.83 -31.68 2.69
C PHE A 62 1.47 -32.77 1.84
N LYS A 63 0.70 -33.82 1.52
CA LYS A 63 1.15 -34.89 0.63
C LYS A 63 0.76 -34.59 -0.81
N ILE A 64 1.74 -34.67 -1.72
CA ILE A 64 1.48 -34.60 -3.17
C ILE A 64 1.21 -36.03 -3.65
N GLU A 65 -0.05 -36.34 -3.94
CA GLU A 65 -0.43 -37.63 -4.51
C GLU A 65 -0.35 -37.59 -6.03
N LEU A 66 0.44 -38.50 -6.60
CA LEU A 66 0.56 -38.63 -8.04
C LEU A 66 -0.53 -39.55 -8.56
N VAL A 67 -1.14 -39.17 -9.69
CA VAL A 67 -2.01 -40.08 -10.42
C VAL A 67 -1.21 -41.30 -10.91
N PRO A 68 -1.78 -42.52 -10.91
CA PRO A 68 -1.08 -43.70 -11.42
C PRO A 68 -0.54 -43.49 -12.83
N GLY A 69 0.74 -43.79 -13.03
CA GLY A 69 1.43 -43.60 -14.32
C GLY A 69 2.03 -42.21 -14.56
N ALA A 70 1.94 -41.29 -13.59
CA ALA A 70 2.65 -40.02 -13.67
C ALA A 70 4.17 -40.21 -13.69
N THR A 71 4.85 -39.51 -14.59
CA THR A 71 6.31 -39.50 -14.71
C THR A 71 6.87 -38.13 -14.29
N PRO A 72 8.06 -38.06 -13.67
CA PRO A 72 8.70 -36.79 -13.38
C PRO A 72 8.89 -35.94 -14.64
N VAL A 73 8.63 -34.63 -14.52
CA VAL A 73 8.81 -33.68 -15.61
C VAL A 73 10.17 -33.00 -15.45
N ALA A 74 11.05 -33.20 -16.42
CA ALA A 74 12.29 -32.43 -16.54
C ALA A 74 12.17 -31.47 -17.73
N ARG A 75 12.38 -30.17 -17.48
CA ARG A 75 12.40 -29.13 -18.52
C ARG A 75 13.65 -28.28 -18.35
N ALA A 76 14.23 -27.85 -19.46
CA ALA A 76 15.33 -26.91 -19.42
C ALA A 76 14.87 -25.57 -18.80
N PRO A 77 15.69 -24.92 -17.96
CA PRO A 77 15.38 -23.58 -17.46
C PRO A 77 15.22 -22.57 -18.59
N TYR A 78 14.39 -21.55 -18.37
CA TYR A 78 14.29 -20.42 -19.27
C TYR A 78 15.60 -19.61 -19.27
N ARG A 79 15.90 -18.97 -20.40
CA ARG A 79 17.02 -18.03 -20.48
C ARG A 79 16.63 -16.74 -19.77
N LEU A 80 17.43 -16.33 -18.80
CA LEU A 80 17.30 -15.09 -18.06
C LEU A 80 18.44 -14.14 -18.44
N ALA A 81 18.15 -12.84 -18.46
CA ALA A 81 19.19 -11.83 -18.56
C ALA A 81 20.07 -11.82 -17.30
N PRO A 82 21.31 -11.30 -17.36
CA PRO A 82 22.20 -11.27 -16.18
C PRO A 82 21.60 -10.58 -14.94
N SER A 83 20.79 -9.54 -15.13
CA SER A 83 20.10 -8.84 -14.03
C SER A 83 19.02 -9.69 -13.37
N GLU A 84 18.25 -10.43 -14.16
CA GLU A 84 17.20 -11.32 -13.67
C GLU A 84 17.81 -12.53 -12.94
N MET A 85 18.92 -13.06 -13.45
CA MET A 85 19.65 -14.14 -12.79
C MET A 85 20.23 -13.71 -11.44
N LYS A 86 20.73 -12.47 -11.35
CA LYS A 86 21.20 -11.90 -10.08
C LYS A 86 20.07 -11.76 -9.06
N GLU A 87 18.91 -11.27 -9.50
CA GLU A 87 17.73 -11.14 -8.63
C GLU A 87 17.22 -12.51 -8.18
N LEU A 88 17.13 -13.48 -9.09
CA LEU A 88 16.75 -14.85 -8.75
C LEU A 88 17.68 -15.47 -7.71
N ALA A 89 19.00 -15.27 -7.85
CA ALA A 89 19.98 -15.76 -6.89
C ALA A 89 19.80 -15.11 -5.50
N LYS A 90 19.50 -13.80 -5.45
CA LYS A 90 19.21 -13.09 -4.20
C LYS A 90 17.97 -13.67 -3.51
N GLN A 91 16.88 -13.87 -4.26
CA GLN A 91 15.64 -14.43 -3.72
C GLN A 91 15.82 -15.87 -3.21
N LEU A 92 16.61 -16.70 -3.92
CA LEU A 92 16.91 -18.06 -3.47
C LEU A 92 17.73 -18.07 -2.17
N GLN A 93 18.61 -17.08 -1.97
CA GLN A 93 19.36 -16.91 -0.72
C GLN A 93 18.45 -16.47 0.44
N GLU A 94 17.45 -15.64 0.19
CA GLU A 94 16.47 -15.19 1.19
C GLU A 94 15.54 -16.33 1.63
N LEU A 95 15.30 -17.32 0.77
CA LEU A 95 14.46 -18.49 1.03
C LEU A 95 15.18 -19.65 1.74
N SER A 96 16.52 -19.59 1.81
CA SER A 96 17.41 -20.61 2.40
C SER A 96 17.52 -20.44 3.91
#